data_AF-A0A382DQK9-F1
#
_entry.id   AF-A0A382DQK9-F1
#
_cell.length_a   1.000
_cell.length_b   1.000
_cell.length_c   1.000
_cell.angle_alpha   90.00
_cell.angle_beta   90.00
_cell.angle_gamma   90.00
#
_symmetry.space_group_name_H-M   'P 1'
#
loop_
_entity.id
_entity.type
_entity.pdbx_description
1 polymer ?
#
loop_
_entity_poly.entity_id
_entity_poly.type
_entity_poly.pdbx_seq_one_letter_code
_entity_poly.pdbx_strand_id
1 'polypeptide(L)'
;ARKCRMIDAPVGRLAQNAREGTLLFMIGGLKSDLERARPILNVLGDKIVHCGPVGMGTRMKIVNNYQSTALNVLTAETLTFAEASGLDINLAIEVMRETTAGRGHMNATYPNQVLSGNLEPGFMIDLAHKDLGLALETTAKLHTPAFLGAAARQAYSIAQSNGMGRNDWTALFMTLRKLAGLGPMK
;
A
#
# COMPACT_ATOMS: atom_id res chain seq x y z
N ALA A 1 3.23 38.26 14.71
CA ALA A 1 3.57 37.04 13.94
C ALA A 1 5.03 37.11 13.49
N ARG A 2 5.83 36.04 13.63
CA ARG A 2 7.20 36.01 13.11
C ARG A 2 7.15 35.81 11.58
N LYS A 3 7.81 36.69 10.81
CA LYS A 3 7.84 36.67 9.32
C LYS A 3 8.72 35.53 8.78
N CYS A 4 8.38 34.28 9.12
CA CYS A 4 9.13 33.09 8.72
C CYS A 4 8.37 32.27 7.66
N ARG A 5 9.11 31.66 6.74
CA ARG A 5 8.58 30.71 5.75
C ARG A 5 8.94 29.30 6.17
N MET A 6 8.04 28.34 5.94
CA MET A 6 8.18 26.96 6.40
C MET A 6 7.69 25.99 5.31
N ILE A 7 8.44 24.91 5.11
CA ILE A 7 8.04 23.73 4.36
C ILE A 7 8.22 22.50 5.25
N ASP A 8 7.38 21.48 5.10
CA ASP A 8 7.62 20.14 5.62
C ASP A 8 8.30 19.30 4.54
N ALA A 9 9.40 18.65 4.89
CA ALA A 9 10.25 17.92 3.95
C ALA A 9 10.68 16.53 4.48
N PRO A 10 9.74 15.65 4.88
CA PRO A 10 10.08 14.29 5.22
C PRO A 10 10.72 13.54 4.05
N VAL A 11 11.49 12.50 4.39
CA VAL A 11 12.26 11.70 3.44
C VAL A 11 11.74 10.27 3.34
N GLY A 12 11.74 9.73 2.14
CA GLY A 12 11.63 8.30 1.84
C GLY A 12 13.01 7.65 1.71
N ARG A 13 13.00 6.33 1.48
CA ARG A 13 14.19 5.46 1.42
C ARG A 13 14.92 5.31 2.76
N LEU A 14 16.10 4.68 2.75
CA LEU A 14 16.80 4.20 3.94
C LEU A 14 18.03 5.05 4.31
N ALA A 15 18.64 4.76 5.46
CA ALA A 15 19.85 5.44 5.94
C ALA A 15 21.02 5.36 4.94
N GLN A 16 21.12 4.27 4.18
CA GLN A 16 22.08 4.12 3.09
C GLN A 16 21.94 5.25 2.07
N ASN A 17 20.71 5.55 1.65
CA ASN A 17 20.41 6.62 0.70
C ASN A 17 20.71 8.01 1.27
N ALA A 18 20.58 8.19 2.59
CA ALA A 18 21.00 9.44 3.23
C ALA A 18 22.51 9.67 3.11
N ARG A 19 23.32 8.62 3.26
CA ARG A 19 24.78 8.70 3.09
C ARG A 19 25.17 8.96 1.64
N GLU A 20 24.44 8.37 0.70
CA GLU A 20 24.70 8.47 -0.75
C GLU A 20 24.12 9.74 -1.38
N GLY A 21 23.37 10.56 -0.63
CA GLY A 21 22.69 11.74 -1.19
C GLY A 21 21.54 11.38 -2.13
N THR A 22 20.96 10.20 -1.98
CA THR A 22 19.90 9.65 -2.84
C THR A 22 18.57 9.55 -2.09
N LEU A 23 18.26 10.43 -1.14
CA LEU A 23 16.93 10.45 -0.52
C LEU A 23 15.84 10.88 -1.50
N LEU A 24 14.61 10.42 -1.22
CA LEU A 24 13.40 10.95 -1.86
C LEU A 24 12.75 11.94 -0.89
N PHE A 25 12.63 13.21 -1.28
CA PHE A 25 11.91 14.21 -0.50
C PHE A 25 10.43 14.28 -0.89
N MET A 26 9.56 14.28 0.11
CA MET A 26 8.12 14.55 -0.01
C MET A 26 7.86 15.94 0.56
N ILE A 27 7.61 16.93 -0.30
CA ILE A 27 7.56 18.34 0.12
C ILE A 27 6.12 18.83 0.23
N GLY A 28 5.74 19.34 1.40
CA GLY A 28 4.58 20.20 1.60
C GLY A 28 5.00 21.67 1.71
N GLY A 29 4.37 22.54 0.94
CA GLY A 29 4.66 23.98 0.96
C GLY A 29 4.29 24.70 -0.33
N LEU A 30 4.48 26.02 -0.34
CA LEU A 30 4.35 26.81 -1.56
C LEU A 30 5.44 26.42 -2.56
N LYS A 31 5.09 26.39 -3.86
CA LYS A 31 6.05 26.07 -4.92
C LYS A 31 7.27 27.01 -4.90
N SER A 32 7.06 28.31 -4.64
CA SER A 32 8.14 29.29 -4.51
C SER A 32 9.11 28.99 -3.37
N ASP A 33 8.61 28.43 -2.26
CA ASP A 33 9.44 28.10 -1.11
C ASP A 33 10.22 26.80 -1.33
N LEU A 34 9.59 25.83 -2.01
CA LEU A 34 10.29 24.65 -2.53
C LEU A 34 11.42 25.05 -3.49
N GLU A 35 11.17 25.89 -4.49
CA GLU A 35 12.23 26.30 -5.43
C GLU A 35 13.39 27.00 -4.72
N ARG A 36 13.11 27.81 -3.69
CA ARG A 36 14.16 28.41 -2.86
C ARG A 36 14.96 27.38 -2.07
N ALA A 37 14.33 26.31 -1.57
CA ALA A 37 14.99 25.26 -0.80
C ALA A 37 15.67 24.19 -1.68
N ARG A 38 15.27 24.06 -2.95
CA ARG A 38 15.69 23.01 -3.89
C ARG A 38 17.20 22.82 -3.98
N PRO A 39 18.05 23.87 -4.03
CA PRO A 39 19.50 23.68 -4.09
C PRO A 39 20.05 22.92 -2.88
N ILE A 40 19.49 23.13 -1.68
CA ILE A 40 19.91 22.44 -0.45
C ILE A 40 19.37 21.01 -0.43
N LEU A 41 18.11 20.81 -0.85
CA LEU A 41 17.49 19.49 -0.89
C LEU A 41 18.21 18.54 -1.86
N ASN A 42 18.65 19.06 -3.02
CA ASN A 42 19.38 18.27 -4.02
C ASN A 42 20.77 17.78 -3.56
N VAL A 43 21.31 18.32 -2.46
CA VAL A 43 22.56 17.80 -1.86
C VAL A 43 22.32 16.45 -1.17
N LEU A 44 21.11 16.24 -0.65
CA LEU A 44 20.76 15.07 0.17
C LEU A 44 19.88 14.06 -0.56
N GLY A 45 19.32 14.43 -1.71
CA GLY A 45 18.37 13.60 -2.43
C GLY A 45 18.38 13.76 -3.93
N ASP A 46 18.00 12.68 -4.62
CA ASP A 46 17.93 12.60 -6.08
C ASP A 46 16.50 12.74 -6.63
N LYS A 47 15.50 12.75 -5.74
CA LYS A 47 14.09 12.82 -6.10
C LYS A 47 13.36 13.76 -5.15
N ILE A 48 12.64 14.72 -5.72
CA ILE A 48 11.78 15.65 -4.99
C ILE A 48 10.37 15.52 -5.54
N VAL A 49 9.41 15.25 -4.67
CA VAL A 49 7.98 15.18 -4.98
C VAL A 49 7.28 16.31 -4.25
N HIS A 50 6.63 17.22 -4.99
CA HIS A 50 5.79 18.27 -4.39
C HIS A 50 4.40 17.69 -4.09
N CYS A 51 4.10 17.49 -2.81
CA CYS A 51 2.87 16.84 -2.34
C CYS A 51 1.69 17.82 -2.18
N GLY A 52 1.92 19.12 -2.28
CA GLY A 52 0.89 20.16 -2.14
C GLY A 52 1.25 21.20 -1.07
N PRO A 53 0.27 21.85 -0.41
CA PRO A 53 0.52 22.86 0.62
C PRO A 53 1.21 22.28 1.87
N VAL A 54 1.59 23.16 2.80
CA VAL A 54 2.22 22.77 4.08
C VAL A 54 1.40 21.70 4.80
N GLY A 55 2.09 20.67 5.28
CA GLY A 55 1.57 19.48 5.91
C GLY A 55 1.37 18.29 4.96
N MET A 56 1.34 18.50 3.64
CA MET A 56 1.10 17.40 2.69
C MET A 56 2.28 16.44 2.54
N GLY A 57 3.52 16.91 2.69
CA GLY A 57 4.70 16.05 2.69
C GLY A 57 4.65 15.07 3.86
N THR A 58 4.36 15.57 5.06
CA THR A 58 4.17 14.74 6.27
C THR A 58 3.01 13.76 6.11
N ARG A 59 1.86 14.19 5.59
CA ARG A 59 0.73 13.27 5.32
C ARG A 59 1.10 12.16 4.34
N MET A 60 1.80 12.51 3.26
CA MET A 60 2.28 11.52 2.29
C MET A 60 3.23 10.52 2.95
N LYS A 61 4.16 10.99 3.80
CA LYS A 61 5.06 10.10 4.54
C LYS A 61 4.31 9.12 5.45
N ILE A 62 3.29 9.61 6.16
CA ILE A 62 2.45 8.77 7.04
C ILE A 62 1.75 7.68 6.24
N VAL A 63 1.12 8.03 5.11
CA VAL A 63 0.43 7.04 4.23
C VAL A 63 1.41 6.01 3.67
N ASN A 64 2.58 6.45 3.19
CA ASN A 64 3.62 5.55 2.70
C ASN A 64 4.07 4.56 3.79
N ASN A 65 4.36 5.06 4.98
CA ASN A 65 4.84 4.23 6.08
C ASN A 65 3.76 3.28 6.59
N TYR A 66 2.50 3.71 6.66
CA TYR A 66 1.37 2.85 7.04
C TYR A 66 1.30 1.60 6.15
N GLN A 67 1.35 1.78 4.82
CA GLN A 67 1.34 0.67 3.88
C GLN A 67 2.57 -0.22 4.07
N SER A 68 3.78 0.35 4.14
CA SER A 68 5.01 -0.44 4.21
C SER A 68 5.12 -1.25 5.50
N THR A 69 4.73 -0.68 6.65
CA THR A 69 4.86 -1.37 7.94
C THR A 69 3.80 -2.45 8.10
N ALA A 70 2.56 -2.22 7.66
CA ALA A 70 1.53 -3.26 7.64
C ALA A 70 1.88 -4.39 6.67
N LEU A 71 2.38 -4.05 5.47
CA LEU A 71 2.84 -5.03 4.49
C LEU A 71 3.97 -5.91 5.04
N ASN A 72 4.90 -5.35 5.83
CA ASN A 72 5.96 -6.15 6.45
C ASN A 72 5.41 -7.24 7.37
N VAL A 73 4.35 -6.95 8.14
CA VAL A 73 3.67 -7.96 8.98
C VAL A 73 3.03 -9.02 8.09
N LEU A 74 2.33 -8.63 7.02
CA LEU A 74 1.72 -9.58 6.07
C LEU A 74 2.77 -10.47 5.39
N THR A 75 3.92 -9.89 5.01
CA THR A 75 5.05 -10.65 4.45
C THR A 75 5.54 -11.68 5.45
N ALA A 76 5.71 -11.32 6.73
CA ALA A 76 6.10 -12.26 7.76
C ALA A 76 5.07 -13.39 7.95
N GLU A 77 3.77 -13.08 8.05
CA GLU A 77 2.70 -14.09 8.11
C GLU A 77 2.76 -15.04 6.90
N THR A 78 2.95 -14.49 5.70
CA THR A 78 2.96 -15.24 4.44
C THR A 78 4.15 -16.20 4.37
N LEU A 79 5.36 -15.75 4.73
CA LEU A 79 6.56 -16.59 4.69
C LEU A 79 6.52 -17.67 5.78
N THR A 80 6.03 -17.35 6.98
CA THR A 80 5.80 -18.35 8.04
C THR A 80 4.76 -19.39 7.62
N PHE A 81 3.67 -18.97 6.97
CA PHE A 81 2.67 -19.91 6.44
C PHE A 81 3.26 -20.80 5.33
N ALA A 82 4.06 -20.24 4.42
CA ALA A 82 4.72 -21.03 3.37
C ALA A 82 5.66 -22.10 3.95
N GLU A 83 6.52 -21.72 4.90
CA GLU A 83 7.44 -22.64 5.58
C GLU A 83 6.68 -23.74 6.34
N ALA A 84 5.65 -23.38 7.12
CA ALA A 84 4.83 -24.36 7.83
C ALA A 84 4.04 -25.30 6.90
N SER A 85 3.79 -24.86 5.66
CA SER A 85 3.16 -25.68 4.62
C SER A 85 4.16 -26.61 3.92
N GLY A 86 5.43 -26.61 4.33
CA GLY A 86 6.50 -27.44 3.76
C GLY A 86 7.04 -26.90 2.43
N LEU A 87 6.79 -25.63 2.11
CA LEU A 87 7.33 -25.01 0.90
C LEU A 87 8.75 -24.47 1.13
N ASP A 88 9.59 -24.58 0.12
CA ASP A 88 10.85 -23.84 0.09
C ASP A 88 10.55 -22.32 -0.01
N ILE A 89 11.14 -21.56 0.91
CA ILE A 89 10.90 -20.11 1.02
C ILE A 89 11.39 -19.37 -0.23
N ASN A 90 12.50 -19.79 -0.84
CA ASN A 90 13.03 -19.12 -2.03
C ASN A 90 12.13 -19.34 -3.24
N LEU A 91 11.61 -20.55 -3.40
CA LEU A 91 10.62 -20.88 -4.42
C LEU A 91 9.32 -20.08 -4.22
N ALA A 92 8.83 -19.98 -2.99
CA ALA A 92 7.65 -19.16 -2.68
C ALA A 92 7.89 -17.68 -3.05
N ILE A 93 9.06 -17.14 -2.73
CA ILE A 93 9.45 -15.77 -3.10
C ILE A 93 9.54 -15.60 -4.62
N GLU A 94 10.13 -16.56 -5.34
CA GLU A 94 10.24 -16.54 -6.80
C GLU A 94 8.86 -16.45 -7.45
N VAL A 95 7.93 -17.32 -7.05
CA VAL A 95 6.55 -17.30 -7.55
C VAL A 95 5.85 -15.98 -7.22
N MET A 96 5.99 -15.49 -5.98
CA MET A 96 5.32 -14.26 -5.56
C MET A 96 5.84 -13.02 -6.28
N ARG A 97 7.13 -12.97 -6.64
CA ARG A 97 7.72 -11.86 -7.41
C ARG A 97 7.10 -11.69 -8.79
N GLU A 98 6.63 -12.78 -9.40
CA GLU A 98 5.99 -12.77 -10.71
C GLU A 98 4.48 -12.49 -10.67
N THR A 99 3.89 -12.39 -9.46
CA THR A 99 2.45 -12.18 -9.29
C THR A 99 2.13 -10.90 -8.55
N THR A 100 0.84 -10.59 -8.41
CA THR A 100 0.36 -9.41 -7.67
C THR A 100 0.81 -9.42 -6.20
N ALA A 101 1.06 -10.60 -5.61
CA ALA A 101 1.51 -10.75 -4.23
C ALA A 101 2.84 -10.01 -3.96
N GLY A 102 3.84 -10.18 -4.84
CA GLY A 102 5.14 -9.51 -4.71
C GLY A 102 5.21 -8.16 -5.44
N ARG A 103 4.53 -8.01 -6.58
CA ARG A 103 4.55 -6.75 -7.37
C ARG A 103 3.72 -5.63 -6.74
N GLY A 104 2.71 -6.00 -5.95
CA GLY A 104 1.76 -5.09 -5.32
C GLY A 104 0.66 -4.61 -6.27
N HIS A 105 -0.56 -4.48 -5.73
CA HIS A 105 -1.74 -4.05 -6.47
C HIS A 105 -1.60 -2.69 -7.18
N MET A 106 -0.88 -1.75 -6.58
CA MET A 106 -0.65 -0.40 -7.13
C MET A 106 0.09 -0.41 -8.47
N ASN A 107 0.91 -1.44 -8.73
CA ASN A 107 1.70 -1.56 -9.95
C ASN A 107 1.11 -2.56 -10.96
N ALA A 108 0.10 -3.34 -10.55
CA ALA A 108 -0.40 -4.48 -11.33
C ALA A 108 -1.87 -4.31 -11.73
N THR A 109 -2.77 -4.21 -10.75
CA THR A 109 -4.22 -4.36 -10.99
C THR A 109 -4.98 -3.04 -10.87
N TYR A 110 -4.66 -2.20 -9.88
CA TYR A 110 -5.44 -0.99 -9.60
C TYR A 110 -5.49 0.02 -10.75
N PRO A 111 -4.39 0.36 -11.44
CA PRO A 111 -4.39 1.40 -12.47
C PRO A 111 -5.39 1.16 -13.61
N ASN A 112 -5.53 -0.10 -14.05
CA ASN A 112 -6.40 -0.46 -15.17
C ASN A 112 -7.80 -0.93 -14.76
N GLN A 113 -8.03 -1.17 -13.46
CA GLN A 113 -9.30 -1.62 -12.89
C GLN A 113 -10.00 -0.47 -12.14
N VAL A 114 -10.13 -0.55 -10.81
CA VAL A 114 -10.93 0.39 -10.03
C VAL A 114 -10.53 1.86 -10.25
N LEU A 115 -9.25 2.17 -10.47
CA LEU A 115 -8.80 3.56 -10.66
C LEU A 115 -9.13 4.12 -12.06
N SER A 116 -9.44 3.26 -13.03
CA SER A 116 -9.95 3.66 -14.35
C SER A 116 -11.49 3.67 -14.40
N GLY A 117 -12.16 3.34 -13.28
CA GLY A 117 -13.60 3.14 -13.22
C GLY A 117 -14.08 1.77 -13.71
N ASN A 118 -13.17 0.87 -14.06
CA ASN A 118 -13.51 -0.49 -14.48
C ASN A 118 -13.67 -1.43 -13.27
N LEU A 119 -14.85 -2.02 -13.12
CA LEU A 119 -15.15 -3.02 -12.08
C LEU A 119 -15.42 -4.42 -12.64
N GLU A 120 -15.25 -4.62 -13.96
CA GLU A 120 -15.37 -5.93 -14.60
C GLU A 120 -14.31 -6.89 -14.05
N PRO A 121 -14.70 -8.10 -13.63
CA PRO A 121 -13.83 -8.96 -12.84
C PRO A 121 -12.72 -9.58 -13.68
N GLY A 122 -11.46 -9.19 -13.39
CA GLY A 122 -10.30 -10.02 -13.71
C GLY A 122 -10.12 -11.13 -12.66
N PHE A 123 -10.47 -10.83 -11.41
CA PHE A 123 -10.61 -11.81 -10.34
C PHE A 123 -11.70 -11.33 -9.36
N MET A 124 -12.76 -12.12 -9.16
CA MET A 124 -13.94 -11.68 -8.40
C MET A 124 -13.68 -11.59 -6.89
N ILE A 125 -14.35 -10.65 -6.23
CA ILE A 125 -14.40 -10.56 -4.76
C ILE A 125 -14.86 -11.88 -4.13
N ASP A 126 -15.85 -12.56 -4.69
CA ASP A 126 -16.33 -13.86 -4.16
C ASP A 126 -15.25 -14.94 -4.18
N LEU A 127 -14.39 -14.94 -5.21
CA LEU A 127 -13.28 -15.89 -5.33
C LEU A 127 -12.14 -15.50 -4.38
N ALA A 128 -11.75 -14.23 -4.36
CA ALA A 128 -10.73 -13.71 -3.44
C ALA A 128 -11.12 -13.94 -1.97
N HIS A 129 -12.40 -13.74 -1.65
CA HIS A 129 -12.96 -14.13 -0.37
C HIS A 129 -12.69 -15.62 -0.20
N LYS A 130 -13.32 -16.51 -0.97
CA LYS A 130 -13.23 -17.98 -0.81
C LYS A 130 -11.80 -18.46 -0.57
N ASP A 131 -10.84 -18.05 -1.39
CA ASP A 131 -9.45 -18.49 -1.29
C ASP A 131 -8.79 -18.06 0.03
N LEU A 132 -9.10 -16.85 0.51
CA LEU A 132 -8.65 -16.40 1.83
C LEU A 132 -9.29 -17.21 2.97
N GLY A 133 -10.51 -17.74 2.77
CA GLY A 133 -11.13 -18.69 3.70
C GLY A 133 -10.35 -20.00 3.80
N LEU A 134 -9.98 -20.58 2.65
CA LEU A 134 -9.15 -21.79 2.59
C LEU A 134 -7.78 -21.57 3.23
N ALA A 135 -7.17 -20.41 3.00
CA ALA A 135 -5.91 -20.03 3.62
C ALA A 135 -6.04 -20.00 5.16
N LEU A 136 -7.07 -19.33 5.70
CA LEU A 136 -7.30 -19.25 7.15
C LEU A 136 -7.61 -20.60 7.81
N GLU A 137 -8.34 -21.48 7.13
CA GLU A 137 -8.55 -22.86 7.59
C GLU A 137 -7.23 -23.64 7.67
N THR A 138 -6.34 -23.41 6.70
CA THR A 138 -5.04 -24.09 6.64
C THR A 138 -4.08 -23.54 7.68
N THR A 139 -3.99 -22.22 7.86
CA THR A 139 -3.16 -21.62 8.92
C THR A 139 -3.60 -22.07 10.31
N ALA A 140 -4.91 -22.22 10.53
CA ALA A 140 -5.43 -22.78 11.78
C ALA A 140 -4.96 -24.22 12.04
N LYS A 141 -4.97 -25.08 11.01
CA LYS A 141 -4.48 -26.47 11.11
C LYS A 141 -2.97 -26.56 11.32
N LEU A 142 -2.21 -25.64 10.73
CA LEU A 142 -0.75 -25.58 10.85
C LEU A 142 -0.28 -24.75 12.05
N HIS A 143 -1.21 -24.20 12.84
CA HIS A 143 -0.93 -23.33 13.97
C HIS A 143 -0.06 -22.11 13.62
N THR A 144 -0.24 -21.54 12.42
CA THR A 144 0.45 -20.32 12.01
C THR A 144 -0.40 -19.06 12.23
N PRO A 145 0.21 -17.94 12.64
CA PRO A 145 -0.50 -16.67 12.77
C PRO A 145 -1.00 -16.14 11.42
N ALA A 146 -2.21 -15.58 11.40
CA ALA A 146 -2.81 -14.98 10.20
C ALA A 146 -3.69 -13.76 10.58
N PHE A 147 -3.12 -12.82 11.33
CA PHE A 147 -3.86 -11.67 11.86
C PHE A 147 -4.36 -10.76 10.74
N LEU A 148 -3.49 -10.41 9.79
CA LEU A 148 -3.85 -9.55 8.67
C LEU A 148 -4.75 -10.30 7.67
N GLY A 149 -4.49 -11.60 7.45
CA GLY A 149 -5.37 -12.46 6.65
C GLY A 149 -6.80 -12.50 7.19
N ALA A 150 -6.96 -12.66 8.51
CA ALA A 150 -8.28 -12.68 9.16
C ALA A 150 -9.00 -11.34 9.03
N ALA A 151 -8.30 -10.23 9.25
CA ALA A 151 -8.87 -8.89 9.04
C ALA A 151 -9.26 -8.63 7.58
N ALA A 152 -8.43 -9.05 6.62
CA ALA A 152 -8.71 -8.91 5.19
C ALA A 152 -9.94 -9.71 4.77
N ARG A 153 -10.14 -10.92 5.31
CA ARG A 153 -11.34 -11.74 5.08
C ARG A 153 -12.61 -11.00 5.50
N GLN A 154 -12.59 -10.28 6.62
CA GLN A 154 -13.73 -9.45 7.04
C GLN A 154 -14.00 -8.29 6.09
N ALA A 155 -12.96 -7.64 5.57
CA ALA A 155 -13.12 -6.58 4.57
C ALA A 155 -13.80 -7.12 3.29
N TYR A 156 -13.40 -8.30 2.81
CA TYR A 156 -14.06 -8.97 1.69
C TYR A 156 -15.52 -9.35 2.01
N SER A 157 -15.81 -9.86 3.21
CA SER A 157 -17.20 -10.13 3.65
C SER A 157 -18.07 -8.88 3.60
N ILE A 158 -17.54 -7.73 4.04
CA ILE A 158 -18.26 -6.45 3.97
C ILE A 158 -18.48 -6.02 2.50
N ALA A 159 -17.51 -6.27 1.61
CA ALA A 159 -17.69 -5.97 0.20
C ALA A 159 -18.79 -6.85 -0.44
N GLN A 160 -18.81 -8.14 -0.13
CA GLN A 160 -19.86 -9.06 -0.55
C GLN A 160 -21.24 -8.61 -0.05
N SER A 161 -21.37 -8.26 1.24
CA SER A 161 -22.64 -7.79 1.80
C SER A 161 -23.12 -6.47 1.19
N ASN A 162 -22.21 -5.69 0.59
CA ASN A 162 -22.52 -4.49 -0.17
C ASN A 162 -22.81 -4.76 -1.66
N GLY A 163 -22.98 -6.02 -2.07
CA GLY A 163 -23.31 -6.42 -3.44
C GLY A 163 -22.12 -6.41 -4.40
N MET A 164 -20.88 -6.31 -3.89
CA MET A 164 -19.68 -6.24 -4.75
C MET A 164 -19.09 -7.62 -5.10
N GLY A 165 -19.73 -8.73 -4.72
CA GLY A 165 -19.17 -10.08 -4.84
C GLY A 165 -18.68 -10.45 -6.24
N ARG A 166 -19.42 -10.02 -7.27
CA ARG A 166 -19.09 -10.29 -8.69
C ARG A 166 -18.17 -9.26 -9.34
N ASN A 167 -17.83 -8.17 -8.64
CA ASN A 167 -16.88 -7.20 -9.14
C ASN A 167 -15.45 -7.70 -8.97
N ASP A 168 -14.54 -7.07 -9.71
CA ASP A 168 -13.10 -7.25 -9.52
C ASP A 168 -12.68 -7.00 -8.06
N TRP A 169 -11.72 -7.76 -7.55
CA TRP A 169 -11.18 -7.64 -6.20
C TRP A 169 -10.63 -6.25 -5.86
N THR A 170 -10.24 -5.43 -6.85
CA THR A 170 -9.83 -4.04 -6.62
C THR A 170 -11.01 -3.15 -6.19
N ALA A 171 -12.25 -3.59 -6.40
CA ALA A 171 -13.46 -2.92 -5.93
C ALA A 171 -13.58 -2.88 -4.39
N LEU A 172 -12.74 -3.62 -3.66
CA LEU A 172 -12.56 -3.45 -2.22
C LEU A 172 -12.22 -2.00 -1.85
N PHE A 173 -11.52 -1.28 -2.74
CA PHE A 173 -11.27 0.15 -2.57
C PHE A 173 -12.56 0.97 -2.45
N MET A 174 -13.57 0.68 -3.28
CA MET A 174 -14.87 1.36 -3.22
C MET A 174 -15.60 1.07 -1.92
N THR A 175 -15.52 -0.18 -1.44
CA THR A 175 -16.08 -0.57 -0.14
C THR A 175 -15.46 0.25 1.00
N LEU A 176 -14.12 0.33 1.06
CA LEU A 176 -13.43 1.09 2.11
C LEU A 176 -13.69 2.60 2.02
N ARG A 177 -13.77 3.17 0.80
CA ARG A 177 -14.16 4.56 0.60
C ARG A 177 -15.55 4.86 1.16
N LYS A 178 -16.52 3.98 0.89
CA LYS A 178 -17.90 4.10 1.39
C LYS A 178 -17.94 4.07 2.92
N LEU A 179 -17.21 3.14 3.55
CA LEU A 179 -17.11 3.06 5.01
C LEU A 179 -16.45 4.30 5.64
N ALA A 180 -15.51 4.91 4.94
CA ALA A 180 -14.87 6.16 5.36
C ALA A 180 -15.75 7.42 5.09
N GLY A 181 -16.96 7.27 4.55
CA GLY A 181 -17.85 8.39 4.22
C GLY A 181 -17.35 9.25 3.06
N LEU A 182 -16.47 8.73 2.20
CA LEU A 182 -15.97 9.46 1.04
C LEU A 182 -16.98 9.45 -0.10
N GLY A 183 -17.16 10.60 -0.76
CA GLY A 183 -18.00 10.73 -1.95
C GLY A 183 -17.47 9.98 -3.18
N PRO A 184 -18.09 10.18 -4.36
CA PRO A 184 -17.64 9.57 -5.62
C PRO A 184 -16.16 9.81 -5.89
N MET A 185 -15.51 8.89 -6.61
CA MET A 185 -14.16 9.15 -7.11
C MET A 185 -14.17 10.37 -8.03
N LYS A 186 -13.15 11.21 -7.92
CA LYS A 186 -12.96 12.41 -8.75
C LYS A 186 -12.20 12.05 -10.01
#